data_AF-A0A9E3DE97-F1
#
_entry.id   AF-A0A9E3DE97-F1
#
_cell.length_a   1.000
_cell.length_b   1.000
_cell.length_c   1.000
_cell.angle_alpha   90.00
_cell.angle_beta   90.00
_cell.angle_gamma   90.00
#
_symmetry.space_group_name_H-M   'P 1'
#
loop_
_entity.id
_entity.type
_entity.pdbx_description
1 polymer ?
#
loop_
_entity_poly.entity_id
_entity_poly.type
_entity_poly.pdbx_seq_one_letter_code
_entity_poly.pdbx_strand_id
1 'polypeptide(L)'
;MAIFLIDLPPNDMQRRLGDALTVYVDAMRYPRGTEAQRAGMWLEHIRRRGWQGVGVVETDAAEAAGGIESPPADELSNAPLLGVAYGYPGAPGQWWQQQVVLGMQRGGSPP
;
A
#
# COMPACT_ATOMS: atom_id res chain seq x y z
N MET A 1 19.72 -5.84 9.93
CA MET A 1 18.58 -5.37 9.11
C MET A 1 17.41 -6.26 9.42
N ALA A 2 16.32 -5.66 9.90
CA ALA A 2 15.09 -6.34 10.25
C ALA A 2 13.91 -5.70 9.52
N ILE A 3 12.95 -6.53 9.12
CA ILE A 3 11.77 -6.13 8.34
C ILE A 3 10.55 -6.11 9.25
N PHE A 4 9.77 -5.05 9.18
CA PHE A 4 8.54 -4.88 9.94
C PHE A 4 7.36 -4.60 9.02
N LEU A 5 6.20 -5.17 9.35
CA LEU A 5 4.91 -4.81 8.78
C LEU A 5 4.29 -3.72 9.66
N ILE A 6 3.89 -2.62 9.04
CA ILE A 6 3.25 -1.49 9.73
C ILE A 6 1.89 -1.19 9.11
N ASP A 7 0.96 -0.72 9.96
CA ASP A 7 -0.19 0.01 9.47
C ASP A 7 0.29 1.30 8.81
N LEU A 8 -0.33 1.64 7.68
CA LEU A 8 -0.02 2.86 6.94
C LEU A 8 -1.29 3.71 6.88
N PRO A 9 -1.59 4.51 7.93
CA PRO A 9 -2.81 5.30 7.98
C PRO A 9 -2.86 6.34 6.85
N PRO A 10 -4.04 6.88 6.51
CA PRO A 10 -4.21 7.80 5.37
C PRO A 10 -3.20 8.95 5.31
N ASN A 11 -2.93 9.59 6.46
CA ASN A 11 -2.00 10.71 6.54
C ASN A 11 -0.55 10.29 6.26
N ASP A 12 -0.14 9.13 6.76
CA ASP A 12 1.20 8.59 6.50
C ASP A 12 1.34 8.12 5.06
N MET A 13 0.33 7.46 4.50
CA MET A 13 0.31 7.11 3.08
C MET A 13 0.40 8.35 2.18
N GLN A 14 -0.31 9.43 2.51
CA GLN A 14 -0.24 10.69 1.76
C GLN A 14 1.15 11.33 1.86
N ARG A 15 1.73 11.38 3.07
CA ARG A 15 3.09 11.90 3.30
C ARG A 15 4.14 11.09 2.54
N ARG A 16 3.98 9.76 2.50
CA ARG A 16 4.89 8.79 1.88
C ARG A 16 4.51 8.37 0.47
N LEU A 17 3.64 9.14 -0.20
CA LEU A 17 3.10 8.77 -1.50
C LEU A 17 4.20 8.54 -2.54
N GLY A 18 5.26 9.35 -2.50
CA GLY A 18 6.43 9.19 -3.36
C GLY A 18 7.07 7.81 -3.21
N ASP A 19 7.49 7.45 -1.99
CA ASP A 19 8.07 6.14 -1.66
C ASP A 19 7.18 4.99 -2.12
N ALA A 20 5.88 5.07 -1.81
CA ALA A 20 4.92 4.03 -2.14
C ALA A 20 4.74 3.85 -3.66
N LEU A 21 4.75 4.95 -4.41
CA LEU A 21 4.68 4.90 -5.87
C LEU A 21 5.97 4.38 -6.49
N THR A 22 7.13 4.72 -5.94
CA THR A 22 8.41 4.15 -6.38
C THR A 22 8.43 2.65 -6.18
N VAL A 23 8.04 2.17 -4.99
CA VAL A 23 7.90 0.71 -4.71
C VAL A 23 6.96 0.06 -5.72
N TYR A 24 5.79 0.65 -5.98
CA TYR A 24 4.82 0.12 -6.94
C TYR A 24 5.35 0.06 -8.38
N VAL A 25 5.97 1.15 -8.87
CA VAL A 25 6.52 1.24 -10.22
C VAL A 25 7.65 0.23 -10.41
N ASP A 26 8.52 0.09 -9.40
CA ASP A 26 9.63 -0.84 -9.43
C ASP A 26 9.16 -2.30 -9.39
N ALA A 27 8.20 -2.62 -8.51
CA ALA A 27 7.62 -3.95 -8.41
C ALA A 27 6.92 -4.38 -9.71
N MET A 28 6.18 -3.45 -10.34
CA MET A 28 5.44 -3.71 -11.58
C MET A 28 6.29 -3.55 -12.84
N ARG A 29 7.55 -3.13 -12.72
CA ARG A 29 8.49 -2.84 -13.83
C ARG A 29 7.93 -1.81 -14.81
N TYR A 30 7.24 -0.79 -14.32
CA TYR A 30 6.78 0.31 -15.14
C TYR A 30 7.91 1.30 -15.48
N PRO A 31 7.79 2.07 -16.57
CA PRO A 31 8.75 3.13 -16.87
C PRO A 31 8.82 4.18 -15.76
N ARG A 32 10.00 4.73 -15.54
CA ARG A 32 10.21 5.87 -14.63
C ARG A 32 9.36 7.06 -15.06
N GLY A 33 8.75 7.76 -14.10
CA GLY A 33 7.80 8.85 -14.33
C GLY A 33 6.33 8.39 -14.31
N THR A 34 6.06 7.09 -14.27
CA THR A 34 4.70 6.55 -14.07
C THR A 34 4.12 6.98 -12.70
N GLU A 35 4.97 7.23 -11.71
CA GLU A 35 4.62 7.70 -10.38
C GLU A 35 3.72 8.95 -10.47
N ALA A 36 4.13 9.96 -11.24
CA ALA A 36 3.40 11.22 -11.38
C ALA A 36 1.98 11.01 -11.95
N GLN A 37 1.83 10.08 -12.91
CA GLN A 37 0.53 9.76 -13.51
C GLN A 37 -0.40 9.03 -12.54
N ARG A 38 0.16 8.29 -11.57
CA ARG A 38 -0.60 7.49 -10.60
C ARG A 38 -0.90 8.24 -9.30
N ALA A 39 -0.13 9.28 -8.97
CA ALA A 39 -0.25 10.03 -7.72
C ALA A 39 -1.66 10.57 -7.47
N GLY A 40 -2.27 11.25 -8.44
CA GLY A 40 -3.62 11.82 -8.28
C GLY A 40 -4.68 10.76 -8.00
N MET A 41 -4.59 9.61 -8.67
CA MET A 41 -5.51 8.48 -8.46
C MET A 41 -5.33 7.87 -7.06
N TRP A 42 -4.09 7.66 -6.60
CA TRP A 42 -3.82 7.12 -5.26
C TRP A 42 -4.27 8.08 -4.15
N LEU A 43 -4.08 9.39 -4.31
CA LEU A 43 -4.60 10.40 -3.39
C LEU A 43 -6.14 10.41 -3.31
N GLU A 44 -6.83 10.15 -4.42
CA GLU A 44 -8.28 9.98 -4.39
C GLU A 44 -8.66 8.70 -3.64
N HIS A 45 -7.98 7.59 -3.88
CA HIS A 45 -8.22 6.32 -3.18
C HIS A 45 -8.07 6.44 -1.66
N ILE A 46 -7.03 7.13 -1.16
CA ILE A 46 -6.77 7.33 0.26
C ILE A 46 -7.96 7.98 0.99
N ARG A 47 -8.75 8.79 0.27
CA ARG A 47 -9.92 9.48 0.82
C ARG A 47 -11.21 8.65 0.79
N ARG A 48 -11.18 7.44 0.22
CA ARG A 48 -12.37 6.58 0.14
C ARG A 48 -12.73 6.01 1.51
N ARG A 49 -14.03 5.93 1.79
CA ARG A 49 -14.53 5.36 3.04
C ARG A 49 -14.07 3.91 3.18
N GLY A 50 -13.55 3.55 4.35
CA GLY A 50 -13.07 2.20 4.65
C GLY A 50 -11.71 1.87 4.02
N TRP A 51 -10.97 2.88 3.56
CA TRP A 51 -9.60 2.70 3.11
C TRP A 51 -8.71 2.16 4.24
N GLN A 52 -7.86 1.20 3.90
CA GLN A 52 -6.84 0.62 4.76
C GLN A 52 -5.56 0.44 3.97
N GLY A 53 -4.41 0.70 4.59
CA GLY A 53 -3.10 0.54 3.98
C GLY A 53 -2.12 -0.10 4.96
N VAL A 54 -1.17 -0.84 4.40
CA VAL A 54 -0.05 -1.45 5.12
C VAL A 54 1.25 -1.21 4.36
N GLY A 55 2.34 -1.07 5.10
CA GLY A 55 3.68 -0.90 4.57
C GLY A 55 4.63 -1.97 5.12
N VAL A 56 5.63 -2.31 4.34
CA VAL A 56 6.78 -3.11 4.81
C VAL A 56 7.98 -2.19 4.87
N VAL A 57 8.61 -2.08 6.04
CA VAL A 57 9.75 -1.19 6.28
C VAL A 57 10.96 -1.96 6.79
N GLU A 58 12.13 -1.40 6.54
CA GLU A 58 13.42 -1.96 6.98
C GLU A 58 14.12 -1.03 7.97
N THR A 59 14.64 -1.60 9.04
CA THR A 59 15.40 -0.87 10.07
C THR A 59 16.66 -1.64 10.46
N ASP A 60 17.63 -0.89 10.97
CA ASP A 60 18.89 -1.39 11.53
C ASP A 60 18.73 -1.93 12.95
N ALA A 61 17.50 -2.02 13.48
CA ALA A 61 17.21 -2.68 14.75
C ALA A 61 18.02 -3.97 14.88
N ALA A 62 18.97 -3.96 15.81
CA ALA A 62 19.81 -5.12 16.07
C ALA A 62 18.89 -6.27 16.45
N GLU A 63 19.19 -7.49 15.97
CA GLU A 63 18.65 -8.69 16.59
C GLU A 63 19.18 -8.72 18.03
N ALA A 64 18.48 -8.05 18.95
CA ALA A 64 18.80 -8.08 20.35
C ALA A 64 18.61 -9.52 20.80
N ALA A 65 19.72 -10.19 21.06
CA ALA A 65 19.76 -11.55 21.58
C ALA A 65 18.86 -11.63 22.83
N GLY A 66 17.65 -12.18 22.67
CA GLY A 66 16.69 -12.37 23.77
C GLY A 66 15.25 -11.90 23.53
N GLY A 67 14.96 -11.18 22.44
CA GLY A 67 13.60 -10.81 22.08
C GLY A 67 13.56 -9.58 21.18
N ILE A 68 12.75 -9.63 20.12
CA ILE A 68 12.54 -8.48 19.23
C ILE A 68 11.69 -7.47 20.00
N GLU A 69 12.33 -6.49 20.64
CA GLU A 69 11.61 -5.28 21.01
C GLU A 69 11.35 -4.52 19.70
N SER A 70 10.07 -4.36 19.34
CA SER A 70 9.70 -3.60 18.15
C SER A 70 10.24 -2.19 18.27
N PRO A 71 10.93 -1.66 17.24
CA PRO A 71 11.39 -0.28 17.22
C PRO A 71 10.22 0.69 17.43
N PRO A 72 10.48 1.89 17.94
CA PRO A 72 9.43 2.85 18.22
C PRO A 72 8.70 3.24 16.92
N ALA A 73 7.40 3.54 17.05
CA ALA A 73 6.52 3.70 15.89
C ALA A 73 6.93 4.85 14.96
N ASP A 74 7.56 5.90 15.49
CA ASP A 74 8.10 7.02 14.72
C ASP A 74 9.31 6.61 13.88
N GLU A 75 10.18 5.74 14.40
CA GLU A 75 11.27 5.15 13.63
C GLU A 75 10.71 4.31 12.48
N LEU A 76 9.78 3.40 12.78
CA LEU A 76 9.16 2.55 11.76
C LEU A 76 8.39 3.36 10.69
N SER A 77 7.71 4.44 11.08
CA SER A 77 6.96 5.31 10.16
C SER A 77 7.88 6.13 9.23
N ASN A 78 9.16 6.29 9.58
CA ASN A 78 10.16 7.00 8.76
C ASN A 78 11.20 6.08 8.10
N ALA A 79 11.21 4.80 8.46
CA ALA A 79 12.09 3.79 7.89
C ALA A 79 11.83 3.58 6.37
N PRO A 80 12.87 3.21 5.58
CA PRO A 80 12.74 2.90 4.16
C PRO A 80 11.57 1.95 3.85
N LEU A 81 10.70 2.34 2.92
CA LEU A 81 9.58 1.51 2.48
C LEU A 81 10.03 0.52 1.42
N LEU A 82 9.84 -0.76 1.69
CA LEU A 82 10.17 -1.86 0.76
C LEU A 82 8.93 -2.44 0.08
N GLY A 83 7.76 -2.30 0.71
CA GLY A 83 6.50 -2.86 0.24
C GLY A 83 5.32 -1.99 0.62
N VAL A 84 4.29 -1.98 -0.21
CA VAL A 84 3.02 -1.28 0.07
C VAL A 84 1.85 -2.07 -0.45
N ALA A 85 0.78 -2.11 0.32
CA ALA A 85 -0.53 -2.56 -0.13
C ALA A 85 -1.61 -1.67 0.49
N TYR A 86 -2.68 -1.44 -0.25
CA TYR A 86 -3.87 -0.80 0.30
C TYR A 86 -5.11 -1.31 -0.39
N GLY A 87 -6.25 -1.12 0.28
CA GLY A 87 -7.55 -1.49 -0.23
C GLY A 87 -8.64 -0.59 0.33
N TYR A 88 -9.80 -0.63 -0.31
CA TYR A 88 -11.02 0.00 0.15
C TYR A 88 -12.20 -0.79 -0.43
N PRO A 89 -13.40 -0.74 0.19
CA PRO A 89 -14.58 -1.36 -0.36
C PRO A 89 -14.90 -0.89 -1.79
N GLY A 90 -15.05 -1.84 -2.72
CA GLY A 90 -15.52 -1.56 -4.07
C GLY A 90 -16.92 -0.96 -4.07
N ALA A 91 -17.23 -0.11 -5.06
CA ALA A 91 -18.56 0.48 -5.23
C ALA A 91 -19.05 0.39 -6.68
N PRO A 92 -20.37 0.36 -6.92
CA PRO A 92 -20.94 0.52 -8.25
C PRO A 92 -20.38 1.77 -8.94
N GLY A 93 -20.00 1.64 -10.21
CA GLY A 93 -19.39 2.72 -11.01
C GLY A 93 -17.85 2.71 -11.01
N GLN A 94 -17.19 1.90 -10.19
CA GLN A 94 -15.74 1.72 -10.26
C GLN A 94 -15.40 0.63 -11.30
N TRP A 95 -14.52 0.95 -12.25
CA TRP A 95 -14.17 0.04 -13.35
C TRP A 95 -13.72 -1.34 -12.86
N TRP A 96 -12.87 -1.41 -11.84
CA TRP A 96 -12.38 -2.69 -11.32
C TRP A 96 -13.50 -3.55 -10.72
N GLN A 97 -14.44 -2.95 -9.98
CA GLN A 97 -15.61 -3.65 -9.47
C GLN A 97 -16.42 -4.28 -10.61
N GLN A 98 -16.61 -3.54 -11.71
CA GLN A 98 -17.30 -4.08 -12.90
C GLN A 98 -16.53 -5.24 -13.53
N GLN A 99 -15.20 -5.16 -13.63
CA GLN A 99 -14.39 -6.26 -14.16
C GLN A 99 -14.49 -7.52 -13.26
N VAL A 100 -14.46 -7.35 -11.94
CA VAL A 100 -14.63 -8.46 -10.99
C VAL A 100 -16.02 -9.09 -11.12
N VAL A 101 -17.08 -8.29 -11.12
CA VAL A 101 -18.47 -8.77 -11.29
C VAL A 101 -18.63 -9.51 -12.63
N LEU A 102 -18.15 -8.95 -13.73
CA LEU A 102 -18.20 -9.60 -15.04
C LEU A 102 -17.42 -10.92 -15.06
N GLY A 103 -16.26 -10.97 -14.39
CA GLY A 103 -15.48 -12.19 -14.24
C GLY A 103 -16.23 -13.27 -13.45
N MET A 104 -16.87 -12.90 -12.34
CA MET A 104 -17.68 -13.80 -11.51
C MET A 104 -18.90 -14.33 -12.28
N GLN A 105 -19.58 -13.47 -13.02
CA GLN A 105 -20.73 -13.85 -13.87
C GLN A 105 -20.32 -14.83 -14.97
N ARG A 106 -19.17 -14.59 -15.63
CA ARG A 106 -18.60 -15.55 -16.60
C ARG A 106 -18.27 -16.90 -15.96
N GLY A 107 -17.93 -16.90 -14.67
CA GLY A 107 -17.72 -18.10 -13.86
C GLY A 107 -19.01 -18.75 -13.31
N GLY A 108 -20.20 -18.22 -13.65
CA GLY A 108 -21.48 -18.78 -13.23
C GLY A 108 -22.01 -18.28 -11.88
N SER A 109 -21.38 -17.26 -11.28
CA SER A 109 -21.94 -16.61 -10.08
C SER A 109 -23.17 -15.76 -10.45
N PRO A 110 -24.21 -15.72 -9.61
CA PRO A 110 -25.34 -14.81 -9.80
C PRO A 110 -24.90 -13.33 -9.68
N PRO A 111 -25.67 -12.39 -10.27
CA PRO A 111 -25.39 -10.96 -10.25
C PRO A 111 -25.48 -10.33 -8.85
#